data_AF-A0A973YPI9-F1
#
_entry.id   AF-A0A973YPI9-F1
#
_cell.length_a   1.000
_cell.length_b   1.000
_cell.length_c   1.000
_cell.angle_alpha   90.00
_cell.angle_beta   90.00
_cell.angle_gamma   90.00
#
_symmetry.space_group_name_H-M   'P 1'
#
loop_
_entity.id
_entity.type
_entity.pdbx_description
1 polymer ?
#
loop_
_entity_poly.entity_id
_entity_poly.type
_entity_poly.pdbx_seq_one_letter_code
_entity_poly.pdbx_strand_id
1 'polypeptide(L)'
;GTTADFPALSTVATYDADKGEAVVFAVNRSATEALTLGAAVAGLGDVRVVEALTYANKDPYWQATADDSTSVLPAENIAAKVDGGRLTAELPAVSWTMIRLAVTS
;
A
#
# COMPACT_ATOMS: atom_id res chain seq x y z
N GLY A 1 22.47 13.30 -10.80
CA GLY A 1 21.66 14.47 -10.40
C GLY A 1 21.10 14.19 -9.04
N THR A 2 21.39 15.03 -8.07
CA THR A 2 20.82 14.97 -6.72
C THR A 2 19.41 15.55 -6.79
N THR A 3 18.41 14.67 -6.82
CA THR A 3 17.01 15.12 -6.75
C THR A 3 16.70 15.50 -5.30
N ALA A 4 16.12 16.68 -5.12
CA ALA A 4 15.82 17.36 -3.86
C ALA A 4 15.01 16.52 -2.84
N ASP A 5 15.02 16.94 -1.57
CA ASP A 5 14.32 16.35 -0.43
C ASP A 5 12.78 16.34 -0.60
N PHE A 6 12.22 15.37 -1.31
CA PHE A 6 10.78 15.09 -1.29
C PHE A 6 10.49 13.85 -0.43
N PRO A 7 9.35 13.79 0.28
CA PRO A 7 8.98 12.60 1.05
C PRO A 7 8.92 11.37 0.14
N ALA A 8 9.64 10.29 0.46
CA ALA A 8 9.59 9.07 -0.34
C ALA A 8 8.17 8.47 -0.38
N LEU A 9 7.42 8.60 0.71
CA LEU A 9 6.03 8.14 0.82
C LEU A 9 5.03 9.19 0.31
N SER A 10 4.04 8.76 -0.47
CA SER A 10 2.83 9.52 -0.78
C SER A 10 1.61 8.64 -0.51
N THR A 11 0.62 9.17 0.22
CA THR A 11 -0.55 8.38 0.64
C THR A 11 -1.83 9.19 0.54
N VAL A 12 -2.95 8.48 0.34
CA VAL A 12 -4.31 9.00 0.47
C VAL A 12 -5.20 7.91 1.05
N ALA A 13 -6.23 8.30 1.77
CA ALA A 13 -7.24 7.38 2.29
C ALA A 13 -8.65 7.87 1.94
N THR A 14 -9.53 6.92 1.66
CA THR A 14 -10.97 7.15 1.47
C THR A 14 -11.75 6.36 2.51
N TYR A 15 -12.92 6.85 2.90
CA TYR A 15 -13.81 6.16 3.84
C TYR A 15 -15.26 6.22 3.36
N ASP A 16 -15.89 5.06 3.30
CA ASP A 16 -17.32 4.87 3.02
C ASP A 16 -18.01 4.52 4.36
N ALA A 17 -18.66 5.53 4.95
CA ALA A 17 -19.29 5.39 6.26
C ALA A 17 -20.51 4.44 6.24
N ASP A 18 -21.24 4.39 5.11
CA ASP A 18 -22.43 3.55 4.98
C ASP A 18 -22.06 2.06 4.95
N LYS A 19 -20.87 1.73 4.42
CA LYS A 19 -20.35 0.35 4.39
C LYS A 19 -19.37 0.03 5.53
N GLY A 20 -18.88 1.05 6.25
CA GLY A 20 -17.80 0.87 7.21
C GLY A 20 -16.50 0.40 6.56
N GLU A 21 -16.19 0.87 5.34
CA GLU A 21 -14.98 0.48 4.61
C GLU A 21 -14.04 1.67 4.43
N ALA A 22 -12.74 1.46 4.67
CA ALA A 22 -11.70 2.42 4.33
C ALA A 22 -10.70 1.81 3.34
N VAL A 23 -10.14 2.64 2.46
CA VAL A 23 -9.09 2.22 1.53
C VAL A 23 -7.92 3.18 1.64
N VAL A 24 -6.72 2.63 1.85
CA VAL A 24 -5.46 3.37 1.85
C VAL A 24 -4.72 3.06 0.56
N PHE A 25 -4.35 4.11 -0.18
CA PHE A 25 -3.45 4.02 -1.32
C PHE A 25 -2.11 4.64 -0.95
N ALA A 26 -1.03 3.92 -1.23
CA ALA A 26 0.33 4.33 -0.90
C ALA A 26 1.27 4.15 -2.10
N VAL A 27 2.17 5.11 -2.29
CA VAL A 27 3.27 5.03 -3.27
C VAL A 27 4.59 5.21 -2.54
N ASN A 28 5.51 4.26 -2.72
CA ASN A 28 6.91 4.42 -2.37
C ASN A 28 7.67 4.92 -3.60
N ARG A 29 8.07 6.18 -3.56
CA ARG A 29 8.84 6.87 -4.62
C ARG A 29 10.35 6.74 -4.44
N SER A 30 10.81 6.06 -3.39
CA SER A 30 12.23 5.74 -3.24
C SER A 30 12.66 4.81 -4.37
N ALA A 31 13.80 5.13 -4.98
CA ALA A 31 14.39 4.32 -6.04
C ALA A 31 15.09 3.07 -5.48
N THR A 32 15.46 3.06 -4.20
CA THR A 32 16.30 2.00 -3.60
C THR A 32 15.75 1.44 -2.30
N GLU A 33 15.14 2.29 -1.47
CA GLU A 33 14.74 1.91 -0.11
C GLU A 33 13.31 1.39 -0.06
N ALA A 34 13.11 0.26 0.64
CA ALA A 34 11.79 -0.12 1.12
C ALA A 34 11.34 0.79 2.26
N LEU A 35 10.03 0.94 2.44
CA LEU A 35 9.43 1.73 3.50
C LEU A 35 8.43 0.90 4.29
N THR A 36 8.44 1.05 5.61
CA THR A 36 7.35 0.58 6.47
C THR A 36 6.28 1.68 6.56
N LEU A 37 5.09 1.42 6.03
CA LEU A 37 3.91 2.26 6.25
C LEU A 37 3.42 2.07 7.68
N GLY A 38 3.11 3.18 8.36
CA GLY A 38 2.42 3.18 9.64
C GLY A 38 1.31 4.22 9.68
N ALA A 39 0.08 3.81 9.98
CA ALA A 39 -1.06 4.72 10.09
C ALA A 39 -1.89 4.40 11.34
N ALA A 40 -2.29 5.43 12.09
CA ALA A 40 -3.27 5.28 13.15
C ALA A 40 -4.66 5.14 12.52
N VAL A 41 -5.36 4.04 12.81
CA VAL A 41 -6.70 3.73 12.27
C VAL A 41 -7.75 3.58 13.37
N ALA A 42 -7.36 3.67 14.65
CA ALA A 42 -8.26 3.59 15.80
C ALA A 42 -9.43 4.59 15.76
N GLY A 43 -9.28 5.72 15.05
CA GLY A 43 -10.38 6.69 14.85
C GLY A 43 -11.56 6.15 14.03
N LEU A 44 -11.39 5.02 13.34
CA LEU A 44 -12.44 4.32 12.61
C LEU A 44 -13.17 3.26 13.47
N GLY A 45 -12.72 3.02 14.70
CA GLY A 45 -13.13 1.89 15.53
C GLY A 45 -12.22 0.67 15.37
N ASP A 46 -12.73 -0.50 15.74
CA ASP A 46 -12.04 -1.77 15.52
C ASP A 46 -12.09 -2.11 14.03
N VAL A 47 -10.94 -2.24 13.38
CA VAL A 47 -10.84 -2.52 11.94
C VAL A 47 -9.96 -3.73 11.67
N ARG A 48 -10.24 -4.43 10.55
CA ARG A 48 -9.42 -5.52 10.03
C ARG A 48 -9.00 -5.27 8.59
N VAL A 49 -7.85 -5.81 8.19
CA VAL A 49 -7.46 -5.85 6.78
C VAL A 49 -8.36 -6.83 6.04
N VAL A 50 -8.96 -6.38 4.94
CA VAL A 50 -9.79 -7.20 4.04
C VAL A 50 -8.95 -7.68 2.87
N GLU A 51 -8.10 -6.81 2.34
CA GLU A 51 -7.26 -7.07 1.18
C GLU A 51 -6.08 -6.10 1.22
N ALA A 52 -4.91 -6.57 0.81
CA ALA A 52 -3.77 -5.71 0.57
C ALA A 52 -3.05 -6.18 -0.70
N LEU A 53 -2.89 -5.28 -1.67
CA LEU A 53 -2.23 -5.56 -2.94
C LEU A 53 -1.09 -4.58 -3.14
N THR A 54 0.06 -5.10 -3.57
CA THR A 54 1.23 -4.30 -3.94
C THR A 54 1.63 -4.59 -5.38
N TYR A 55 1.80 -3.53 -6.13
CA TYR A 55 2.42 -3.55 -7.44
C TYR A 55 3.86 -3.04 -7.32
N ALA A 56 4.82 -3.91 -7.63
CA ALA A 56 6.25 -3.61 -7.62
C ALA A 56 7.00 -4.57 -8.56
N ASN A 57 8.11 -4.10 -9.12
CA ASN A 57 9.03 -4.95 -9.87
C ASN A 57 10.47 -4.68 -9.39
N LYS A 58 11.34 -5.71 -9.41
CA LYS A 58 12.76 -5.55 -9.09
C LYS A 58 13.51 -4.72 -10.12
N ASP A 59 13.05 -4.76 -11.37
CA ASP A 59 13.51 -3.87 -12.44
C ASP A 59 12.44 -2.77 -12.66
N PRO A 60 12.70 -1.52 -12.23
CA PRO A 60 11.74 -0.42 -12.39
C PRO A 60 11.55 0.00 -13.85
N TYR A 61 12.39 -0.47 -14.78
CA TYR A 61 12.26 -0.23 -16.22
C TYR A 61 11.58 -1.40 -16.94
N TRP A 62 11.23 -2.47 -16.22
CA TRP A 62 10.56 -3.62 -16.80
C TRP A 62 9.19 -3.24 -17.36
N GLN A 63 8.86 -3.83 -18.51
CA GLN A 63 7.61 -3.62 -19.20
C GLN A 63 6.98 -4.96 -19.55
N ALA A 64 5.69 -5.08 -19.25
CA ALA A 64 4.90 -6.23 -19.66
C ALA A 64 4.85 -6.33 -21.19
N THR A 65 4.92 -7.55 -21.70
CA THR A 65 4.68 -7.83 -23.12
C THR A 65 3.33 -8.52 -23.26
N ALA A 66 2.80 -8.62 -24.48
CA ALA A 66 1.57 -9.39 -24.71
C ALA A 66 1.72 -10.86 -24.28
N ASP A 67 2.93 -11.41 -24.41
CA ASP A 67 3.25 -12.80 -24.04
C ASP A 67 3.51 -12.96 -22.52
N ASP A 68 3.65 -11.86 -21.79
CA ASP A 68 3.83 -11.84 -20.33
C ASP A 68 2.92 -10.78 -19.68
N SER A 69 1.61 -10.95 -19.88
CA SER A 69 0.60 -10.00 -19.40
C SER A 69 0.21 -10.20 -17.94
N THR A 70 0.68 -11.24 -17.28
CA THR A 70 0.27 -11.60 -15.90
C THR A 70 1.31 -11.23 -14.86
N SER A 71 2.59 -11.11 -15.21
CA SER A 71 3.65 -10.68 -14.27
C SER A 71 3.53 -9.19 -13.90
N VAL A 72 2.72 -8.43 -14.64
CA VAL A 72 2.35 -7.03 -14.37
C VAL A 72 1.20 -6.88 -13.37
N LEU A 73 0.67 -7.97 -12.81
CA LEU A 73 -0.43 -7.88 -11.86
C LEU A 73 0.08 -7.56 -10.45
N PRO A 74 -0.65 -6.77 -9.66
CA PRO A 74 -0.37 -6.62 -8.24
C PRO A 74 -0.40 -7.97 -7.52
N ALA A 75 0.54 -8.17 -6.60
CA ALA A 75 0.60 -9.34 -5.74
C ALA A 75 0.04 -9.02 -4.34
N GLU A 76 -0.38 -10.05 -3.61
CA GLU A 76 -0.81 -9.89 -2.21
C GLU A 76 0.31 -9.34 -1.33
N ASN A 77 -0.01 -8.33 -0.52
CA ASN A 77 0.88 -7.82 0.51
C ASN A 77 0.58 -8.48 1.86
N ILE A 78 1.24 -9.61 2.10
CA ILE A 78 1.09 -10.40 3.33
C ILE A 78 1.64 -9.70 4.59
N ALA A 79 2.36 -8.59 4.44
CA ALA A 79 2.90 -7.83 5.55
C ALA A 79 1.89 -6.79 6.09
N ALA A 80 0.80 -6.54 5.36
CA ALA A 80 -0.24 -5.61 5.79
C ALA A 80 -1.04 -6.20 6.96
N LYS A 81 -1.07 -5.50 8.09
CA LYS A 81 -1.81 -5.92 9.29
C LYS A 81 -2.27 -4.73 10.13
N VAL A 82 -3.35 -4.93 10.86
CA VAL A 82 -3.80 -4.02 11.91
C VAL A 82 -3.53 -4.68 13.26
N ASP A 83 -2.88 -3.94 14.16
CA ASP A 83 -2.65 -4.34 15.54
C ASP A 83 -2.81 -3.12 16.45
N GLY A 84 -3.59 -3.25 17.53
CA GLY A 84 -3.83 -2.16 18.50
C GLY A 84 -4.28 -0.83 17.88
N GLY A 85 -5.12 -0.87 16.83
CA GLY A 85 -5.60 0.34 16.14
C GLY A 85 -4.54 1.01 15.24
N ARG A 86 -3.46 0.30 14.88
CA ARG A 86 -2.41 0.76 13.97
C ARG A 86 -2.30 -0.16 12.77
N LEU A 87 -2.44 0.40 11.57
CA LEU A 87 -2.12 -0.26 10.32
C LEU A 87 -0.60 -0.20 10.09
N THR A 88 -0.01 -1.34 9.75
CA THR A 88 1.36 -1.46 9.25
C THR A 88 1.39 -2.24 7.94
N ALA A 89 2.30 -1.89 7.03
CA ALA A 89 2.57 -2.64 5.79
C ALA A 89 3.99 -2.37 5.30
N GLU A 90 4.58 -3.30 4.55
CA GLU A 90 5.88 -3.13 3.92
C GLU A 90 5.71 -2.74 2.44
N LEU A 91 6.41 -1.69 2.02
CA LEU A 91 6.34 -1.10 0.69
C LEU A 91 7.71 -1.21 0.03
N PRO A 92 7.93 -2.13 -0.94
CA PRO A 92 9.17 -2.20 -1.70
C PRO A 92 9.52 -0.87 -2.37
N ALA A 93 10.79 -0.65 -2.71
CA ALA A 93 11.19 0.48 -3.56
C ALA A 93 10.38 0.47 -4.87
N VAL A 94 10.05 1.66 -5.38
CA VAL A 94 9.26 1.85 -6.61
C VAL A 94 7.99 0.99 -6.61
N SER A 95 7.10 1.24 -5.65
CA SER A 95 5.87 0.46 -5.50
C SER A 95 4.62 1.31 -5.32
N TRP A 96 3.49 0.72 -5.71
CA TRP A 96 2.15 1.17 -5.36
C TRP A 96 1.47 0.10 -4.52
N THR A 97 0.72 0.48 -3.50
CA THR A 97 0.00 -0.44 -2.61
C THR A 97 -1.40 0.07 -2.31
N MET A 98 -2.39 -0.83 -2.37
CA MET A 98 -3.76 -0.61 -1.91
C MET A 98 -4.04 -1.50 -0.71
N ILE A 99 -4.61 -0.94 0.36
CA ILE A 99 -5.01 -1.68 1.55
C ILE A 99 -6.46 -1.35 1.86
N ARG A 100 -7.33 -2.36 1.84
CA ARG A 100 -8.74 -2.25 2.23
C ARG A 100 -8.92 -2.67 3.67
N LEU A 101 -9.67 -1.86 4.41
CA LEU A 101 -10.02 -2.07 5.80
C LEU A 101 -11.55 -2.13 5.92
N ALA A 102 -12.04 -3.02 6.78
CA ALA A 102 -13.43 -3.04 7.21
C ALA A 102 -13.51 -2.78 8.70
N VAL A 103 -14.43 -1.90 9.10
CA VAL A 103 -14.84 -1.74 10.50
C VAL A 103 -15.54 -3.02 10.94
N THR A 104 -15.14 -3.52 12.10
CA THR A 104 -15.71 -4.69 12.75
C THR A 104 -16.78 -4.18 13.71
N SER A 105 -18.00 -4.65 13.51
CA SER A 105 -19.15 -4.40 14.40
C SER A 105 -19.05 -5.21 15.69
#